data_AF-A0A261A2N1-F1
#
_entry.id   AF-A0A261A2N1-F1
#
_cell.length_a   1.000
_cell.length_b   1.000
_cell.length_c   1.000
_cell.angle_alpha   90.00
_cell.angle_beta   90.00
_cell.angle_gamma   90.00
#
_symmetry.space_group_name_H-M   'P 1'
#
loop_
_entity.id
_entity.type
_entity.pdbx_description
1 polymer ?
#
loop_
_entity_poly.entity_id
_entity_poly.type
_entity_poly.pdbx_seq_one_letter_code
_entity_poly.pdbx_strand_id
1 'polypeptide(L)'
;MRDFGWAFLEVDVISPKIPHYLQGYAAGFAEGRATRDLIDLHIMNTVTGYCDGAKHFCDELAEFIEDNMNWMETEIKEHPEDEYWQQVNLTVNQLFGLIHGYENTLGAQINYREIAVHPIL
;
A
#
# COMPACT_ATOMS: atom_id res chain seq x y z
N MET A 1 14.23 -8.62 -16.29
CA MET A 1 13.54 -8.12 -17.50
C MET A 1 14.32 -8.27 -18.80
N ARG A 2 15.66 -8.11 -18.84
CA ARG A 2 16.42 -8.03 -20.11
C ARG A 2 16.25 -9.21 -21.09
N ASP A 3 16.07 -10.43 -20.60
CA ASP A 3 16.08 -11.62 -21.47
C ASP A 3 14.68 -12.16 -21.82
N PHE A 4 13.69 -11.99 -20.94
CA PHE A 4 12.34 -12.56 -21.12
C PHE A 4 11.20 -11.54 -20.97
N GLY A 5 11.50 -10.26 -20.71
CA GLY A 5 10.49 -9.22 -20.45
C GLY A 5 9.86 -9.26 -19.05
N TRP A 6 10.15 -10.29 -18.25
CA TRP A 6 9.57 -10.47 -16.92
C TRP A 6 10.60 -10.24 -15.79
N ALA A 7 10.08 -9.86 -14.63
CA ALA A 7 10.70 -10.05 -13.32
C ALA A 7 9.81 -11.04 -12.54
N PHE A 8 10.41 -11.80 -11.62
CA PHE A 8 9.70 -12.80 -10.83
C PHE A 8 9.86 -12.46 -9.36
N LEU A 9 8.77 -12.54 -8.60
CA LEU A 9 8.73 -12.35 -7.17
C LEU A 9 7.91 -13.48 -6.56
N GLU A 10 8.42 -14.07 -5.49
CA GLU A 10 7.73 -15.04 -4.65
C GLU A 10 7.93 -14.59 -3.19
N VAL A 11 6.83 -14.47 -2.45
CA VAL A 11 6.83 -14.03 -1.05
C VAL A 11 5.91 -14.97 -0.29
N ASP A 12 6.50 -15.76 0.61
CA ASP A 12 5.78 -16.63 1.52
C ASP A 12 5.84 -16.07 2.94
N VAL A 13 4.68 -15.75 3.50
CA VAL A 13 4.53 -15.44 4.92
C VAL A 13 3.50 -16.40 5.49
N ILE A 14 3.98 -17.37 6.26
CA ILE A 14 3.15 -18.38 6.91
C ILE A 14 3.60 -18.49 8.36
N SER A 15 2.78 -18.03 9.29
CA SER A 15 3.08 -18.18 10.71
C SER A 15 1.81 -18.30 11.55
N PRO A 16 1.67 -19.38 12.35
CA PRO A 16 0.51 -19.55 13.23
C PRO A 16 0.57 -18.63 14.45
N LYS A 17 1.67 -17.90 14.65
CA LYS A 17 1.91 -17.06 15.83
C LYS A 17 1.52 -15.59 15.63
N ILE A 18 1.23 -15.18 14.39
CA ILE A 18 0.92 -13.79 14.06
C ILE A 18 -0.46 -13.67 13.42
N PRO A 19 -1.23 -12.62 13.74
CA PRO A 19 -2.53 -12.37 13.14
C PRO A 19 -2.45 -12.29 11.61
N HIS A 20 -3.53 -12.67 10.92
CA HIS A 20 -3.60 -12.65 9.46
C HIS A 20 -3.20 -11.28 8.86
N TYR A 21 -3.76 -10.18 9.37
CA TYR A 21 -3.43 -8.85 8.86
C TYR A 21 -1.93 -8.52 8.93
N LEU A 22 -1.24 -9.01 9.97
CA LEU A 22 0.20 -8.79 10.16
C LEU A 22 1.03 -9.65 9.20
N GLN A 23 0.51 -10.80 8.77
CA GLN A 23 1.12 -11.58 7.68
C GLN A 23 1.05 -10.80 6.36
N GLY A 24 -0.10 -10.17 6.07
CA GLY A 24 -0.25 -9.24 4.94
C GLY A 24 0.77 -8.12 4.98
N TYR A 25 0.91 -7.44 6.13
CA TYR A 25 1.91 -6.39 6.33
C TYR A 25 3.34 -6.88 6.08
N ALA A 26 3.72 -8.04 6.64
CA ALA A 26 5.05 -8.60 6.43
C ALA A 26 5.31 -8.95 4.96
N ALA A 27 4.30 -9.48 4.25
CA ALA A 27 4.41 -9.80 2.83
C ALA A 27 4.63 -8.52 2.00
N GLY A 28 3.83 -7.49 2.25
CA GLY A 28 3.98 -6.18 1.61
C GLY A 28 5.36 -5.58 1.87
N PHE A 29 5.83 -5.58 3.12
CA PHE A 29 7.14 -5.05 3.47
C PHE A 29 8.28 -5.78 2.74
N ALA A 30 8.22 -7.11 2.69
CA ALA A 30 9.20 -7.91 1.95
C ALA A 30 9.18 -7.58 0.46
N GLU A 31 8.00 -7.48 -0.15
CA GLU A 31 7.83 -7.06 -1.56
C GLU A 31 8.41 -5.67 -1.80
N GLY A 32 7.92 -4.64 -1.09
CA GLY A 32 8.36 -3.26 -1.26
C GLY A 32 9.87 -3.09 -1.10
N ARG A 33 10.48 -3.84 -0.17
CA ARG A 33 11.92 -3.80 0.05
C ARG A 33 12.71 -4.51 -1.06
N ALA A 34 12.21 -5.61 -1.58
CA ALA A 34 12.85 -6.42 -2.61
C ALA A 34 12.70 -5.82 -4.02
N THR A 35 11.60 -5.12 -4.27
CA THR A 35 11.25 -4.57 -5.59
C THR A 35 11.33 -3.05 -5.68
N ARG A 36 11.86 -2.37 -4.63
CA ARG A 36 12.00 -0.91 -4.53
C ARG A 36 12.39 -0.23 -5.85
N ASP A 37 13.49 -0.67 -6.48
CA ASP A 37 13.99 -0.02 -7.70
C ASP A 37 13.04 -0.22 -8.91
N LEU A 38 12.32 -1.35 -8.96
CA LEU A 38 11.30 -1.57 -9.99
C LEU A 38 10.04 -0.74 -9.73
N ILE A 39 9.65 -0.58 -8.46
CA ILE A 39 8.55 0.29 -8.06
C ILE A 39 8.87 1.74 -8.43
N ASP A 40 10.08 2.23 -8.10
CA ASP A 40 10.55 3.57 -8.42
C ASP A 40 10.51 3.82 -9.94
N LEU A 41 11.08 2.91 -10.74
CA LEU A 41 11.00 2.97 -12.20
C LEU A 41 9.55 2.91 -12.71
N HIS A 42 8.67 2.12 -12.09
CA HIS A 42 7.28 2.02 -12.52
C HIS A 42 6.55 3.34 -12.27
N ILE A 43 6.70 3.92 -11.08
CA ILE A 43 6.14 5.23 -10.70
C ILE A 43 6.62 6.33 -11.66
N MET A 44 7.92 6.35 -11.97
CA MET A 44 8.51 7.28 -12.93
C MET A 44 7.85 7.21 -14.32
N ASN A 45 7.46 6.01 -14.74
CA ASN A 45 6.91 5.77 -16.07
C ASN A 45 5.38 5.96 -16.17
N THR A 46 4.64 5.83 -15.06
CA THR A 46 3.17 5.73 -15.13
C THR A 46 2.42 6.87 -14.45
N VAL A 47 2.89 7.35 -13.30
CA VAL A 47 2.13 8.30 -12.46
C VAL A 47 2.90 9.56 -12.10
N THR A 48 4.14 9.70 -12.57
CA THR A 48 4.88 10.96 -12.44
C THR A 48 4.16 12.08 -13.18
N GLY A 49 3.87 13.15 -12.46
CA GLY A 49 3.11 14.31 -12.97
C GLY A 49 1.59 14.11 -13.04
N TYR A 50 1.03 13.07 -12.40
CA TYR A 50 -0.42 12.77 -12.44
C TYR A 50 -1.31 13.97 -12.08
N CYS A 51 -0.84 14.85 -11.18
CA CYS A 51 -1.57 16.02 -10.72
C CYS A 51 -1.12 17.35 -11.37
N ASP A 52 -0.24 17.31 -12.36
CA ASP A 52 0.27 18.51 -13.01
C ASP A 52 -0.85 19.24 -13.76
N GLY A 53 -1.08 20.51 -13.39
CA GLY A 53 -2.15 21.33 -13.99
C GLY A 53 -3.57 20.99 -13.51
N ALA A 54 -3.74 20.01 -12.61
CA ALA A 54 -5.04 19.54 -12.13
C ALA A 54 -5.20 19.65 -10.60
N LYS A 55 -4.51 20.61 -9.97
CA LYS A 55 -4.39 20.72 -8.50
C LYS A 55 -5.74 20.65 -7.77
N HIS A 56 -6.76 21.39 -8.21
CA HIS A 56 -8.07 21.39 -7.57
C HIS A 56 -8.71 19.99 -7.56
N PHE A 57 -8.66 19.30 -8.71
CA PHE A 57 -9.17 17.93 -8.82
C PHE A 57 -8.39 16.97 -7.91
N CYS A 58 -7.05 17.11 -7.85
CA CYS A 58 -6.25 16.28 -6.97
C CYS A 58 -6.47 16.56 -5.49
N ASP A 59 -6.78 17.80 -5.10
CA ASP A 59 -7.15 18.14 -3.73
C ASP A 59 -8.49 17.44 -3.35
N GLU A 60 -9.49 17.46 -4.23
CA GLU A 60 -10.77 16.74 -4.04
C GLU A 60 -10.58 15.21 -4.01
N LEU A 61 -9.72 14.68 -4.89
CA LEU A 61 -9.39 13.26 -4.91
C LEU A 61 -8.69 12.84 -3.61
N ALA A 62 -7.75 13.65 -3.12
CA ALA A 62 -7.04 13.37 -1.88
C ALA A 62 -7.98 13.31 -0.68
N GLU A 63 -8.92 14.25 -0.60
CA GLU A 63 -9.97 14.27 0.43
C GLU A 63 -10.86 13.02 0.34
N PHE A 64 -11.32 12.66 -0.88
CA PHE A 64 -12.14 11.46 -1.07
C PHE A 64 -11.42 10.17 -0.63
N ILE A 65 -10.15 10.01 -1.00
CA ILE A 65 -9.36 8.83 -0.61
C ILE A 65 -9.09 8.83 0.90
N GLU A 66 -8.75 9.98 1.49
CA GLU A 66 -8.56 10.12 2.94
C GLU A 66 -9.82 9.72 3.71
N ASP A 67 -10.99 10.25 3.33
CA ASP A 67 -12.27 9.90 3.94
C ASP A 67 -12.60 8.41 3.79
N ASN A 68 -12.38 7.83 2.61
CA ASN A 68 -12.60 6.41 2.38
C ASN A 68 -11.67 5.52 3.22
N MET A 69 -10.38 5.89 3.35
CA MET A 69 -9.44 5.16 4.20
C MET A 69 -9.85 5.22 5.67
N ASN A 70 -10.26 6.40 6.16
CA ASN A 70 -10.77 6.58 7.53
C ASN A 70 -12.06 5.78 7.78
N TRP A 71 -12.97 5.74 6.80
CA TRP A 71 -14.18 4.91 6.87
C TRP A 71 -13.83 3.42 6.95
N MET A 72 -12.98 2.91 6.05
CA MET A 72 -12.55 1.51 6.08
C MET A 72 -11.87 1.15 7.42
N GLU A 73 -11.03 2.03 7.97
CA GLU A 73 -10.41 1.80 9.27
C GLU A 73 -11.43 1.71 10.41
N THR A 74 -12.49 2.52 10.34
CA THR A 74 -13.61 2.47 11.31
C THR A 74 -14.36 1.15 11.20
N GLU A 75 -14.76 0.75 9.99
CA GLU A 75 -15.50 -0.49 9.75
C GLU A 75 -14.70 -1.73 10.16
N ILE A 76 -13.39 -1.78 9.86
CA ILE A 76 -12.50 -2.85 10.30
C ILE A 76 -12.49 -2.99 11.84
N LYS A 77 -12.49 -1.86 12.56
CA LYS A 77 -12.49 -1.83 14.03
C LYS A 77 -13.84 -2.24 14.61
N GLU A 78 -14.93 -1.84 13.97
CA GLU A 78 -16.29 -2.11 14.44
C GLU A 78 -16.76 -3.55 14.10
N HIS A 79 -16.17 -4.16 13.07
CA HIS A 79 -16.55 -5.49 12.58
C HIS A 79 -15.37 -6.50 12.55
N PRO A 80 -14.67 -6.74 13.68
CA PRO A 80 -13.45 -7.56 13.69
C PRO A 80 -13.68 -9.06 13.39
N GLU A 81 -14.90 -9.55 13.61
CA GLU A 81 -15.29 -10.94 13.36
C GLU A 81 -15.93 -11.15 11.98
N ASP A 82 -16.15 -10.07 11.21
CA ASP A 82 -16.73 -10.16 9.88
C ASP A 82 -15.65 -10.58 8.86
N GLU A 83 -15.87 -11.69 8.15
CA GLU A 83 -14.90 -12.25 7.21
C GLU A 83 -14.54 -11.28 6.08
N TYR A 84 -15.48 -10.45 5.61
CA TYR A 84 -15.20 -9.45 4.59
C TYR A 84 -14.23 -8.40 5.13
N TRP A 85 -14.51 -7.84 6.31
CA TRP A 85 -13.66 -6.82 6.92
C TRP A 85 -12.30 -7.36 7.35
N GLN A 86 -12.19 -8.64 7.68
CA GLN A 86 -10.90 -9.31 7.88
C GLN A 86 -10.04 -9.35 6.61
N GLN A 87 -10.64 -9.59 5.44
CA GLN A 87 -9.89 -9.55 4.17
C GLN A 87 -9.53 -8.13 3.73
N VAL A 88 -10.40 -7.15 3.97
CA VAL A 88 -10.07 -5.74 3.73
C VAL A 88 -8.89 -5.33 4.62
N ASN A 89 -8.92 -5.70 5.91
CA ASN A 89 -7.84 -5.43 6.85
C ASN A 89 -6.50 -6.05 6.41
N LEU A 90 -6.52 -7.29 5.92
CA LEU A 90 -5.34 -7.95 5.34
C LEU A 90 -4.77 -7.16 4.15
N THR A 91 -5.63 -6.78 3.20
CA THR A 91 -5.24 -6.08 1.96
C THR A 91 -4.66 -4.70 2.25
N VAL A 92 -5.32 -3.92 3.13
CA VAL A 92 -4.83 -2.60 3.55
C VAL A 92 -3.49 -2.71 4.26
N ASN A 93 -3.32 -3.69 5.14
CA ASN A 93 -2.04 -3.90 5.82
C ASN A 93 -0.92 -4.33 4.86
N GLN A 94 -1.21 -5.11 3.82
CA GLN A 94 -0.21 -5.44 2.79
C GLN A 94 0.23 -4.20 2.01
N LEU A 95 -0.69 -3.29 1.67
CA LEU A 95 -0.34 -2.00 1.06
C LEU A 95 0.56 -1.17 1.98
N PHE A 96 0.22 -1.06 3.26
CA PHE A 96 1.05 -0.32 4.23
C PHE A 96 2.42 -0.96 4.43
N GLY A 97 2.49 -2.29 4.42
CA GLY A 97 3.75 -3.02 4.40
C GLY A 97 4.59 -2.61 3.21
N LEU A 98 4.01 -2.61 2.00
CA LEU A 98 4.69 -2.26 0.76
C LEU A 98 5.28 -0.86 0.79
N ILE A 99 4.52 0.13 1.25
CA ILE A 99 4.99 1.52 1.39
C ILE A 99 6.16 1.59 2.37
N HIS A 100 6.03 0.98 3.56
CA HIS A 100 7.12 0.97 4.54
C HIS A 100 8.35 0.18 4.09
N GLY A 101 8.16 -0.87 3.29
CA GLY A 101 9.24 -1.66 2.69
C GLY A 101 10.01 -0.87 1.65
N TYR A 102 9.30 -0.11 0.82
CA TYR A 102 9.89 0.81 -0.15
C TYR A 102 10.68 1.93 0.54
N GLU A 103 10.07 2.60 1.52
CA GLU A 103 10.64 3.75 2.24
C GLU A 103 11.68 3.34 3.31
N ASN A 104 11.72 2.05 3.64
CA ASN A 104 12.53 1.50 4.73
C ASN A 104 12.21 2.15 6.11
N THR A 105 10.92 2.37 6.38
CA THR A 105 10.37 3.04 7.57
C THR A 105 9.38 2.15 8.33
N LEU A 106 9.86 1.03 8.87
CA LEU A 106 9.01 0.04 9.55
C LEU A 106 8.09 0.66 10.62
N GLY A 107 6.78 0.50 10.45
CA GLY A 107 5.75 0.93 11.41
C GLY A 107 5.56 2.44 11.54
N ALA A 108 6.04 3.23 10.57
CA ALA A 108 5.79 4.67 10.54
C ALA A 108 4.29 4.98 10.40
N GLN A 109 3.90 6.20 10.77
CA GLN A 109 2.55 6.68 10.51
C GLN A 109 2.42 6.99 9.03
N ILE A 110 1.29 6.58 8.46
CA ILE A 110 0.95 6.82 7.06
C ILE A 110 -0.01 8.01 7.01
N ASN A 111 0.29 8.97 6.15
CA ASN A 111 -0.61 10.05 5.81
C ASN A 111 -1.44 9.64 4.58
N TYR A 112 -2.73 9.32 4.77
CA TYR A 112 -3.61 8.88 3.68
C TYR A 112 -3.71 9.91 2.54
N ARG A 113 -3.65 11.20 2.89
CA ARG A 113 -3.73 12.29 1.92
C ARG A 113 -2.49 12.34 1.02
N GLU A 114 -1.31 12.01 1.54
CA GLU A 114 -0.07 11.97 0.75
C GLU A 114 -0.10 10.81 -0.25
N ILE A 115 -0.50 9.62 0.18
CA ILE A 115 -0.60 8.43 -0.67
C ILE A 115 -1.62 8.62 -1.81
N ALA A 116 -2.69 9.38 -1.56
CA ALA A 116 -3.76 9.60 -2.54
C ALA A 116 -3.29 10.36 -3.80
N VAL A 117 -2.32 11.27 -3.64
CA VAL A 117 -1.84 12.15 -4.71
C VAL A 117 -0.55 11.59 -5.34
N HIS A 118 0.25 10.88 -4.56
CA HIS A 118 1.37 10.11 -5.04
C HIS A 118 1.67 8.96 -4.06
N PRO A 119 1.65 7.69 -4.50
CA PRO A 119 1.58 6.54 -3.59
C PRO A 119 2.81 6.36 -2.69
N ILE A 120 3.93 7.00 -3.04
CA ILE A 120 5.23 6.84 -2.41
C ILE A 120 6.05 8.14 -2.58
N LEU A 121 6.24 8.92 -1.51
CA LEU A 121 7.05 10.15 -1.47
C LEU A 121 7.83 10.25 -0.15
#